data_AF-W4E8V0-F1
#
_entry.id   AF-W4E8V0-F1
#
_cell.length_a   1.000
_cell.length_b   1.000
_cell.length_c   1.000
_cell.angle_alpha   90.00
_cell.angle_beta   90.00
_cell.angle_gamma   90.00
#
_symmetry.space_group_name_H-M   'P 1'
#
loop_
_entity.id
_entity.type
_entity.pdbx_description
1 polymer ?
#
loop_
_entity_poly.entity_id
_entity_poly.type
_entity_poly.pdbx_seq_one_letter_code
_entity_poly.pdbx_strand_id
1 'polypeptide(L)'
;MKRSEVVKDIIRDFLVIFASIIIIITVLRQIFMPELAFDLISIYTIMGFSLLGALTGMMLYAPNEVSEQAMRVRIVIHFLLLEILLIALASLIGVVASVSAALLFALQIAVVYAIVRLLSYEKDKKEAEQINERLKAVKQDIRG
;
A
#
# COMPACT_ATOMS: atom_id res chain seq x y z
N MET A 1 6.73 -6.56 -17.16
CA MET A 1 7.77 -6.03 -16.26
C MET A 1 8.85 -7.09 -16.02
N LYS A 2 10.10 -6.65 -15.80
CA LYS A 2 11.19 -7.55 -15.39
C LYS A 2 10.96 -7.98 -13.93
N ARG A 3 11.33 -9.22 -13.55
CA ARG A 3 11.19 -9.72 -12.16
C ARG A 3 11.83 -8.79 -11.12
N SER A 4 12.92 -8.10 -11.50
CA SER A 4 13.59 -7.11 -10.66
C SER A 4 12.76 -5.85 -10.37
N GLU A 5 11.85 -5.46 -11.26
CA GLU A 5 10.97 -4.30 -11.06
C GLU A 5 9.86 -4.65 -10.07
N VAL A 6 9.27 -5.84 -10.18
CA VAL A 6 8.27 -6.34 -9.24
C VAL A 6 8.82 -6.39 -7.82
N VAL A 7 10.04 -6.93 -7.64
CA VAL A 7 10.68 -7.00 -6.32
C VAL A 7 10.95 -5.59 -5.76
N LYS A 8 11.39 -4.64 -6.60
CA LYS A 8 11.59 -3.26 -6.18
C LYS A 8 10.30 -2.59 -5.72
N ASP A 9 9.20 -2.82 -6.44
CA ASP A 9 7.90 -2.26 -6.08
C ASP A 9 7.37 -2.85 -4.77
N ILE A 10 7.51 -4.17 -4.55
CA ILE A 10 7.16 -4.81 -3.28
C ILE A 10 7.97 -4.23 -2.12
N ILE A 11 9.30 -4.10 -2.28
CA ILE A 11 10.17 -3.54 -1.23
C ILE A 11 9.78 -2.09 -0.92
N ARG A 12 9.54 -1.28 -1.95
CA ARG A 12 9.11 0.11 -1.78
C ARG A 12 7.78 0.17 -1.01
N ASP A 13 6.79 -0.60 -1.44
CA ASP A 13 5.46 -0.58 -0.84
C ASP A 13 5.51 -1.09 0.61
N PHE A 14 6.30 -2.14 0.88
CA PHE A 14 6.58 -2.59 2.24
C PHE A 14 7.13 -1.47 3.13
N LEU A 15 8.18 -0.76 2.67
CA LEU A 15 8.80 0.32 3.43
C LEU A 15 7.84 1.49 3.66
N VAL A 16 7.03 1.84 2.66
CA VAL A 16 6.02 2.90 2.76
C VAL A 16 4.92 2.52 3.76
N ILE A 17 4.39 1.30 3.68
CA ILE A 17 3.36 0.81 4.61
C ILE A 17 3.91 0.79 6.03
N PHE A 18 5.10 0.20 6.21
CA PHE A 18 5.75 0.09 7.51
C PHE A 18 6.00 1.47 8.14
N ALA A 19 6.64 2.38 7.39
CA ALA A 19 6.92 3.73 7.87
C ALA A 19 5.64 4.50 8.20
N SER A 20 4.61 4.39 7.35
CA SER A 20 3.32 5.07 7.59
C SER A 20 2.65 4.59 8.87
N ILE A 21 2.60 3.28 9.10
CA ILE A 21 2.02 2.71 10.33
C ILE A 21 2.82 3.15 11.55
N ILE A 22 4.16 3.08 11.51
CA ILE A 22 5.01 3.51 12.62
C ILE A 22 4.78 4.99 12.95
N ILE A 23 4.72 5.87 11.94
CA ILE A 23 4.46 7.30 12.15
C ILE A 23 3.09 7.51 12.78
N ILE A 24 2.04 6.90 12.23
CA ILE A 24 0.66 7.03 12.74
C ILE A 24 0.59 6.57 14.19
N ILE A 25 1.11 5.38 14.52
CA ILE A 25 1.04 4.85 15.89
C ILE A 25 1.89 5.70 16.84
N THR A 26 3.05 6.19 16.40
CA THR A 26 3.90 7.09 17.21
C THR A 26 3.14 8.36 17.59
N VAL A 27 2.50 9.02 16.61
CA VAL A 27 1.70 10.23 16.84
C VAL A 27 0.50 9.94 17.74
N LEU A 28 -0.24 8.85 17.49
CA LEU A 28 -1.38 8.48 18.32
C LEU A 28 -0.96 8.17 19.76
N ARG A 29 0.14 7.45 19.97
CA ARG A 29 0.64 7.18 21.33
C ARG A 29 1.08 8.46 22.03
N GLN A 30 1.76 9.37 21.34
CA GLN A 30 2.14 10.65 21.93
C GLN A 30 0.94 11.46 22.43
N ILE A 31 -0.21 11.38 21.75
CA ILE A 31 -1.44 12.11 22.10
C ILE A 31 -2.24 11.38 23.20
N PHE A 32 -2.42 10.06 23.08
CA PHE A 32 -3.34 9.31 23.93
C PHE A 32 -2.67 8.54 25.07
N MET A 33 -1.43 8.08 24.90
CA MET A 33 -0.71 7.19 25.82
C MET A 33 0.81 7.44 25.80
N PRO A 34 1.28 8.64 26.21
CA PRO A 34 2.67 9.05 26.05
C PRO A 34 3.67 8.21 26.87
N GLU A 35 3.22 7.61 27.96
CA GLU A 35 4.05 6.79 28.87
C GLU A 35 4.26 5.35 28.39
N LEU A 36 3.52 4.90 27.36
CA LEU A 36 3.55 3.50 26.92
C LEU A 36 4.63 3.30 25.86
N ALA A 37 5.72 2.62 26.25
CA ALA A 37 6.79 2.22 25.34
C ALA A 37 6.28 1.29 24.22
N PHE A 38 6.97 1.33 23.07
CA PHE A 38 6.80 0.33 22.02
C PHE A 38 7.52 -0.94 22.41
N ASP A 39 6.78 -2.06 22.47
CA ASP A 39 7.36 -3.38 22.61
C ASP A 39 7.87 -3.89 21.25
N LEU A 40 8.91 -4.72 21.31
CA LEU A 40 9.51 -5.33 20.12
C LEU A 40 8.52 -6.22 19.36
N ILE A 41 7.59 -6.90 20.06
CA ILE A 41 6.60 -7.79 19.44
C ILE A 41 5.69 -6.97 18.54
N SER A 42 5.18 -5.82 19.00
CA SER A 42 4.40 -4.91 18.14
C SER A 42 5.14 -4.48 16.89
N ILE A 43 6.45 -4.19 16.97
CA ILE A 43 7.24 -3.81 15.79
C ILE A 43 7.32 -4.98 14.79
N TYR A 44 7.57 -6.21 15.26
CA TYR A 44 7.58 -7.39 14.40
C TYR A 44 6.21 -7.68 13.80
N THR A 45 5.13 -7.46 14.56
CA THR A 45 3.77 -7.57 14.04
C THR A 45 3.53 -6.56 12.93
N ILE A 46 3.84 -5.28 13.14
CA ILE A 46 3.69 -4.23 12.12
C ILE A 46 4.51 -4.58 10.87
N MET A 47 5.72 -5.09 11.05
CA MET A 47 6.58 -5.53 9.95
C MET A 47 5.94 -6.66 9.14
N GLY A 48 5.41 -7.69 9.80
CA GLY A 48 4.71 -8.79 9.15
C GLY A 48 3.46 -8.34 8.40
N PHE A 49 2.65 -7.49 9.01
CA PHE A 49 1.44 -6.92 8.38
C PHE A 49 1.80 -6.05 7.18
N SER A 50 2.88 -5.28 7.26
CA SER A 50 3.35 -4.45 6.16
C SER A 50 3.80 -5.29 4.96
N LEU A 51 4.48 -6.41 5.23
CA LEU A 51 4.90 -7.35 4.19
C LEU A 51 3.70 -8.02 3.53
N LEU A 52 2.71 -8.48 4.32
CA LEU A 52 1.48 -9.05 3.80
C LEU A 52 0.71 -8.03 2.95
N GLY A 53 0.59 -6.79 3.41
CA GLY A 53 0.00 -5.69 2.65
C GLY A 53 0.69 -5.49 1.30
N ALA A 54 2.01 -5.35 1.29
CA ALA A 54 2.79 -5.19 0.06
C ALA A 54 2.63 -6.38 -0.91
N LEU A 55 2.62 -7.61 -0.40
CA LEU A 55 2.46 -8.82 -1.22
C LEU A 55 1.07 -8.88 -1.87
N THR A 56 0.01 -8.56 -1.13
CA THR A 56 -1.34 -8.57 -1.68
C THR A 56 -1.51 -7.53 -2.78
N GLY A 57 -0.74 -6.43 -2.78
CA GLY A 57 -0.74 -5.41 -3.83
C GLY A 57 -0.43 -5.95 -5.23
N MET A 58 0.27 -7.09 -5.33
CA MET A 58 0.48 -7.79 -6.60
C MET A 58 -0.84 -8.21 -7.27
N MET A 59 -1.93 -8.41 -6.51
CA MET A 59 -3.24 -8.72 -7.05
C MET A 59 -3.82 -7.59 -7.91
N LEU A 60 -3.35 -6.35 -7.74
CA LEU A 60 -3.74 -5.24 -8.59
C LEU A 60 -3.05 -5.23 -9.95
N TYR A 61 -2.01 -6.04 -10.14
CA TYR A 61 -1.30 -6.12 -11.41
C TYR A 61 -2.19 -6.78 -12.48
N ALA A 62 -2.42 -6.07 -13.57
CA ALA A 62 -3.18 -6.55 -14.72
C ALA A 62 -2.31 -6.45 -15.98
N PRO A 63 -2.01 -7.57 -16.66
CA PRO A 63 -1.18 -7.56 -17.86
C PRO A 63 -1.89 -7.08 -19.14
N ASN A 64 -3.22 -6.96 -19.11
CA ASN A 64 -4.04 -6.62 -20.27
C ASN A 64 -4.63 -5.21 -20.17
N GLU A 65 -5.09 -4.65 -21.28
CA GLU A 65 -5.84 -3.40 -21.37
C GLU A 65 -7.19 -3.52 -20.63
N VAL A 66 -7.15 -3.39 -19.30
CA VAL A 66 -8.34 -3.39 -18.45
C VAL A 66 -8.95 -2.00 -18.52
N SER A 67 -10.25 -1.92 -18.82
CA SER A 67 -10.97 -0.65 -18.81
C SER A 67 -10.90 0.03 -17.43
N GLU A 68 -10.95 1.36 -17.39
CA GLU A 68 -10.87 2.12 -16.13
C GLU A 68 -11.93 1.67 -15.10
N GLN A 69 -13.12 1.30 -15.57
CA GLN A 69 -14.21 0.81 -14.72
C GLN A 69 -13.85 -0.53 -14.07
N ALA A 70 -13.30 -1.47 -14.83
CA ALA A 70 -12.89 -2.77 -14.32
C ALA A 70 -11.69 -2.66 -13.36
N MET A 71 -10.77 -1.72 -13.61
CA MET A 71 -9.68 -1.41 -12.68
C MET A 71 -10.21 -0.85 -11.35
N ARG A 72 -11.19 0.06 -11.37
CA ARG A 72 -11.83 0.55 -10.13
C ARG A 72 -12.45 -0.56 -9.29
N VAL A 73 -13.18 -1.48 -9.92
CA VAL A 73 -13.79 -2.63 -9.21
C VAL A 73 -12.70 -3.51 -8.59
N ARG A 74 -11.61 -3.79 -9.31
CA ARG A 74 -10.49 -4.58 -8.79
C ARG A 74 -9.83 -3.92 -7.58
N ILE A 75 -9.70 -2.58 -7.58
CA ILE A 75 -9.16 -1.80 -6.44
C ILE A 75 -10.06 -1.96 -5.21
N VAL A 76 -11.38 -1.87 -5.37
CA VAL A 76 -12.33 -2.03 -4.26
C VAL A 76 -12.28 -3.45 -3.70
N ILE A 77 -12.28 -4.47 -4.57
CA ILE A 77 -12.19 -5.87 -4.14
C ILE A 77 -10.87 -6.12 -3.40
N HIS A 78 -9.76 -5.64 -3.94
CA HIS A 78 -8.46 -5.78 -3.31
C HIS A 78 -8.39 -5.10 -1.95
N PHE A 79 -8.94 -3.88 -1.84
CA PHE A 79 -9.04 -3.15 -0.57
C PHE A 79 -9.82 -3.95 0.48
N LEU A 80 -11.01 -4.45 0.13
CA LEU A 80 -11.83 -5.24 1.04
C LEU A 80 -11.14 -6.55 1.46
N LEU A 81 -10.47 -7.23 0.53
CA LEU A 81 -9.72 -8.45 0.84
C LEU A 81 -8.55 -8.17 1.79
N LEU A 82 -7.80 -7.10 1.55
CA LEU A 82 -6.70 -6.69 2.42
C LEU A 82 -7.22 -6.33 3.81
N GLU A 83 -8.29 -5.54 3.89
CA GLU A 83 -8.87 -5.10 5.15
C GLU A 83 -9.38 -6.29 5.98
N ILE A 84 -10.14 -7.21 5.37
CA ILE A 84 -10.61 -8.43 6.02
C ILE A 84 -9.44 -9.30 6.48
N LEU A 85 -8.42 -9.49 5.63
CA LEU A 85 -7.24 -10.30 5.97
C LEU A 85 -6.51 -9.75 7.18
N LEU A 86 -6.21 -8.45 7.19
CA LEU A 86 -5.45 -7.84 8.28
C LEU A 86 -6.28 -7.79 9.57
N ILE A 87 -7.57 -7.47 9.52
CA ILE A 87 -8.42 -7.46 10.71
C ILE A 87 -8.58 -8.88 11.28
N ALA A 88 -8.76 -9.90 10.43
CA ALA A 88 -8.85 -11.29 10.86
C ALA A 88 -7.56 -11.75 11.54
N LEU A 89 -6.40 -11.46 10.94
CA LEU A 89 -5.10 -11.78 11.53
C LEU A 89 -4.89 -11.04 12.85
N ALA A 90 -5.20 -9.75 12.93
CA ALA A 90 -5.06 -8.95 14.14
C ALA A 90 -5.97 -9.44 15.27
N SER A 91 -7.17 -9.92 14.94
CA SER A 91 -8.09 -10.52 15.90
C SER A 91 -7.58 -11.88 16.40
N LEU A 92 -7.04 -12.71 15.51
CA LEU A 92 -6.51 -14.04 15.85
C LEU A 92 -5.30 -13.97 16.79
N ILE A 93 -4.43 -12.98 16.61
CA ILE A 93 -3.25 -12.77 17.47
C ILE A 93 -3.54 -11.90 18.71
N GLY A 94 -4.80 -11.49 18.91
CA GLY A 94 -5.23 -10.73 20.09
C GLY A 94 -4.83 -9.24 20.08
N VAL A 95 -4.39 -8.69 18.95
CA VAL A 95 -4.06 -7.25 18.81
C VAL A 95 -5.32 -6.38 18.83
N VAL A 96 -6.44 -6.91 18.32
CA VAL A 96 -7.73 -6.23 18.32
C VAL A 96 -8.71 -7.01 19.18
N ALA A 97 -9.07 -6.45 20.35
CA ALA A 97 -9.92 -7.12 21.34
C ALA A 97 -11.36 -6.55 21.42
N SER A 98 -11.66 -5.47 20.70
CA SER A 98 -12.98 -4.82 20.73
C SER A 98 -13.40 -4.33 19.34
N VAL A 99 -14.71 -4.15 19.17
CA VAL A 99 -15.28 -3.60 17.92
C VAL A 99 -14.74 -2.19 17.65
N SER A 100 -14.59 -1.36 18.69
CA SER A 100 -14.01 -0.02 18.54
C SER A 100 -12.55 -0.05 18.10
N ALA A 101 -11.74 -0.97 18.64
CA ALA A 101 -10.37 -1.18 18.20
C ALA A 101 -10.30 -1.68 16.75
N ALA A 102 -11.22 -2.56 16.35
CA ALA A 102 -11.32 -3.05 14.98
C ALA A 102 -11.66 -1.93 13.99
N LEU A 103 -12.60 -1.05 14.33
CA LEU A 103 -12.98 0.10 13.50
C LEU A 103 -11.85 1.11 13.36
N LEU A 104 -11.11 1.39 14.45
CA LEU A 104 -9.93 2.25 14.39
C LEU A 104 -8.82 1.63 13.52
N PHE A 105 -8.62 0.32 13.63
CA PHE A 105 -7.62 -0.39 12.82
C PHE A 105 -8.01 -0.42 11.34
N ALA A 106 -9.28 -0.66 11.02
CA ALA A 106 -9.84 -0.56 9.68
C ALA A 106 -9.57 0.82 9.06
N LEU A 107 -9.84 1.89 9.81
CA LEU A 107 -9.55 3.26 9.37
C LEU A 107 -8.06 3.49 9.10
N GLN A 108 -7.16 2.97 9.94
CA GLN A 108 -5.72 3.06 9.72
C GLN A 108 -5.30 2.33 8.44
N ILE A 109 -5.83 1.12 8.19
CA ILE A 109 -5.58 0.37 6.96
C ILE A 109 -6.05 1.18 5.74
N ALA A 110 -7.25 1.78 5.80
CA ALA A 110 -7.79 2.60 4.72
C ALA A 110 -6.90 3.81 4.39
N VAL A 111 -6.40 4.52 5.42
CA VAL A 111 -5.49 5.67 5.25
C VAL A 111 -4.19 5.23 4.59
N VAL A 112 -3.55 4.18 5.10
CA VAL A 112 -2.27 3.69 4.55
C VAL A 112 -2.44 3.18 3.12
N TYR A 113 -3.54 2.47 2.85
CA TYR A 113 -3.87 2.00 1.52
C TYR A 113 -4.02 3.16 0.52
N ALA A 114 -4.72 4.24 0.92
CA ALA A 114 -4.85 5.44 0.09
C ALA A 114 -3.49 6.06 -0.22
N ILE A 115 -2.59 6.18 0.77
CA ILE A 115 -1.23 6.71 0.57
C ILE A 115 -0.45 5.88 -0.45
N VAL A 116 -0.39 4.56 -0.26
CA VAL A 116 0.33 3.65 -1.18
C VAL A 116 -0.25 3.74 -2.58
N ARG A 117 -1.58 3.83 -2.71
CA ARG A 117 -2.26 3.93 -3.99
C ARG A 117 -1.96 5.24 -4.71
N LEU A 118 -1.96 6.37 -3.99
CA LEU A 118 -1.61 7.67 -4.55
C LEU A 118 -0.17 7.68 -5.06
N LEU A 119 0.78 7.17 -4.26
CA LEU A 119 2.19 7.09 -4.66
C LEU A 119 2.41 6.20 -5.88
N SER A 120 1.69 5.07 -5.96
CA SER A 120 1.73 4.19 -7.12
C SER A 120 1.17 4.87 -8.38
N TYR A 121 0.04 5.57 -8.25
CA TYR A 121 -0.56 6.29 -9.37
C TYR A 121 0.33 7.42 -9.89
N GLU A 122 0.99 8.17 -9.00
CA GLU A 122 1.94 9.20 -9.41
C GLU A 122 3.15 8.64 -10.17
N LYS A 123 3.66 7.48 -9.75
CA LYS A 123 4.73 6.77 -10.47
C LYS A 123 4.27 6.39 -11.88
N ASP A 124 3.12 5.74 -11.99
CA ASP A 124 2.58 5.28 -13.28
C ASP A 124 2.35 6.46 -14.24
N LYS A 125 1.82 7.58 -13.71
CA LYS A 125 1.63 8.82 -14.48
C LYS A 125 2.97 9.37 -15.00
N LYS A 126 3.99 9.46 -14.16
CA LYS A 126 5.33 9.95 -14.54
C LYS A 126 5.98 9.06 -15.60
N GLU A 127 5.84 7.74 -15.49
CA GLU A 127 6.35 6.80 -16.48
C GLU A 127 5.66 6.98 -17.85
N ALA A 128 4.34 7.14 -17.86
CA ALA A 128 3.57 7.39 -19.08
C ALA A 128 3.98 8.72 -19.77
N GLU A 129 4.17 9.78 -18.99
CA GLU A 129 4.64 11.08 -19.50
C GLU A 129 6.04 10.95 -20.15
N GLN A 130 6.98 10.25 -19.50
CA GLN A 130 8.32 10.05 -20.05
C GLN A 130 8.32 9.24 -21.36
N ILE A 131 7.45 8.23 -21.47
CA ILE A 131 7.30 7.46 -22.72
C ILE A 131 6.76 8.35 -23.83
N ASN A 132 5.75 9.18 -23.54
CA ASN A 132 5.17 10.10 -24.52
C ASN A 132 6.18 11.13 -25.01
N GLU A 133 7.01 11.69 -24.13
CA GLU A 133 8.06 12.64 -24.51
C GLU A 133 9.14 11.96 -25.38
N ARG A 134 9.57 10.75 -25.04
CA ARG A 134 10.50 9.98 -25.88
C ARG A 134 9.93 9.66 -27.26
N LEU A 135 8.65 9.31 -27.35
CA LEU A 135 7.97 9.06 -28.63
C LEU A 135 7.87 10.32 -29.50
N LYS A 136 7.63 11.49 -28.90
CA LYS A 136 7.63 12.76 -29.63
C LYS A 136 9.01 13.10 -30.18
N ALA A 137 10.06 12.93 -29.36
CA ALA A 137 11.44 13.19 -29.79
C ALA A 137 11.84 12.31 -30.99
N VAL A 138 11.54 11.01 -30.94
CA VAL A 138 11.82 10.09 -32.07
C VAL A 138 11.01 10.46 -33.32
N LYS A 139 9.74 10.85 -33.18
CA LYS A 139 8.91 11.28 -34.33
C LYS A 139 9.40 12.59 -34.97
N GLN A 140 9.99 13.48 -34.18
CA GLN A 140 10.58 14.73 -34.70
C GLN A 140 11.90 14.45 -35.43
N ASP A 141 12.73 13.54 -34.90
CA ASP A 141 14.01 13.14 -35.51
C ASP A 141 13.83 12.42 -36.87
N ILE A 142 12.76 11.62 -37.03
CA ILE A 142 12.44 10.92 -38.30
C ILE A 142 11.87 11.89 -39.37
N ARG A 143 11.42 13.09 -38.98
CA ARG A 143 10.79 14.07 -39.88
C ARG A 143 11.72 15.24 -40.28
N GLY A 144 12.89 15.37 -39.66
CA GLY A 144 13.93 16.35 -40.02
C GLY A 144 14.92 15.77 -41.03
#